data_AF-A0A4Y7XCU8-F1
#
_entry.id   AF-A0A4Y7XCU8-F1
#
_cell.length_a   1.000
_cell.length_b   1.000
_cell.length_c   1.000
_cell.angle_alpha   90.00
_cell.angle_beta   90.00
_cell.angle_gamma   90.00
#
_symmetry.space_group_name_H-M   'P 1'
#
loop_
_entity.id
_entity.type
_entity.pdbx_description
1 polymer ?
#
loop_
_entity_poly.entity_id
_entity_poly.type
_entity_poly.pdbx_seq_one_letter_code
_entity_poly.pdbx_strand_id
1 'polypeptide(L)'
;MNTIQESTLVDNARANAVKQIKIAPTPEGKGFHIYVTLSWKDEELLLVNTKKQPRVWSSLDRLYSHIETKYNAVKYLTVFFKDTDVNERQVSSGEGKAPT
;
A
#
# COMPACT_ATOMS: atom_id res chain seq x y z
N MET A 1 10.87 3.17 6.89
CA MET A 1 9.47 2.86 6.55
C MET A 1 8.80 2.31 7.79
N ASN A 2 7.69 2.90 8.23
CA ASN A 2 7.03 2.49 9.46
C ASN A 2 6.05 1.35 9.17
N THR A 3 5.90 0.42 10.11
CA THR A 3 5.17 -0.84 9.90
C THR A 3 4.24 -1.13 11.06
N ILE A 4 3.19 -1.90 10.80
CA ILE A 4 2.25 -2.38 11.81
C ILE A 4 2.05 -3.88 11.64
N GLN A 5 2.06 -4.62 12.75
CA GLN A 5 1.72 -6.04 12.73
C GLN A 5 0.20 -6.24 12.76
N GLU A 6 -0.25 -7.37 12.23
CA GLU A 6 -1.67 -7.70 12.16
C GLU A 6 -2.36 -7.70 13.53
N SER A 7 -1.73 -8.23 14.59
CA SER A 7 -2.29 -8.20 15.95
C SER A 7 -2.54 -6.77 16.43
N THR A 8 -1.54 -5.91 16.30
CA THR A 8 -1.63 -4.48 16.67
C THR A 8 -2.69 -3.76 15.85
N LEU A 9 -2.83 -4.09 14.56
CA LEU A 9 -3.89 -3.52 13.72
C LEU A 9 -5.28 -3.94 14.19
N VAL A 10 -5.47 -5.23 14.51
CA VAL A 10 -6.74 -5.74 15.06
C VAL A 10 -7.10 -5.01 16.35
N ASP A 11 -6.13 -4.81 17.26
CA ASP A 11 -6.37 -4.11 18.52
C ASP A 11 -6.75 -2.64 18.29
N ASN A 12 -6.07 -1.94 17.37
CA ASN A 12 -6.41 -0.57 17.00
C ASN A 12 -7.77 -0.46 16.30
N ALA A 13 -8.13 -1.42 15.45
CA ALA A 13 -9.42 -1.46 14.81
C ALA A 13 -10.54 -1.59 15.86
N ARG A 14 -10.40 -2.53 16.81
CA ARG A 14 -11.35 -2.71 17.92
C ARG A 14 -11.50 -1.44 18.78
N ALA A 15 -10.42 -0.69 18.95
CA ALA A 15 -10.41 0.58 19.68
C ALA A 15 -10.95 1.77 18.85
N ASN A 16 -11.46 1.55 17.62
CA ASN A 16 -11.84 2.61 16.68
C ASN A 16 -10.73 3.63 16.39
N ALA A 17 -9.47 3.20 16.48
CA ALA A 17 -8.29 4.04 16.28
C ALA A 17 -7.76 4.00 14.84
N VAL A 18 -8.35 3.19 13.94
CA VAL A 18 -8.00 3.19 12.52
C VAL A 18 -8.70 4.36 11.83
N LYS A 19 -7.93 5.34 11.38
CA LYS A 19 -8.42 6.52 10.64
C LYS A 19 -8.65 6.18 9.18
N GLN A 20 -7.74 5.43 8.55
CA GLN A 20 -7.85 5.09 7.13
C GLN A 20 -7.13 3.77 6.83
N ILE A 21 -7.73 2.99 5.93
CA ILE A 21 -7.05 1.90 5.22
C ILE A 21 -6.88 2.29 3.75
N LYS A 22 -5.65 2.12 3.27
CA LYS A 22 -5.24 2.32 1.89
C LYS A 22 -4.76 1.00 1.31
N ILE A 23 -5.25 0.66 0.12
CA ILE A 23 -4.77 -0.47 -0.67
C ILE A 23 -4.01 0.07 -1.87
N ALA A 24 -2.81 -0.45 -2.10
CA ALA A 24 -2.02 -0.13 -3.29
C ALA A 24 -1.43 -1.41 -3.90
N PRO A 25 -1.25 -1.46 -5.23
CA PRO A 25 -0.57 -2.58 -5.87
C PRO A 25 0.89 -2.66 -5.41
N THR A 26 1.42 -3.89 -5.35
CA THR A 26 2.86 -4.13 -5.20
C THR A 26 3.62 -3.51 -6.36
N PRO A 27 4.87 -3.03 -6.18
CA PRO A 27 5.68 -2.48 -7.27
C PRO A 27 5.77 -3.39 -8.50
N GLU A 28 5.86 -4.70 -8.26
CA GLU A 28 5.99 -5.76 -9.26
C GLU A 28 4.66 -6.17 -9.91
N GLY A 29 3.53 -5.57 -9.50
CA GLY A 29 2.19 -5.86 -10.03
C GLY A 29 1.64 -7.25 -9.72
N LYS A 30 2.18 -7.94 -8.70
CA LYS A 30 1.80 -9.32 -8.35
C LYS A 30 0.75 -9.43 -7.24
N GLY A 31 0.29 -8.30 -6.70
CA GLY A 31 -0.72 -8.27 -5.66
C GLY A 31 -0.89 -6.90 -5.06
N PHE A 32 -1.36 -6.86 -3.82
CA PHE A 32 -1.75 -5.64 -3.12
C PHE A 32 -1.18 -5.60 -1.70
N HIS A 33 -0.80 -4.40 -1.26
CA HIS A 33 -0.44 -4.08 0.11
C HIS A 33 -1.53 -3.28 0.81
N ILE A 34 -1.50 -3.33 2.14
CA ILE A 34 -2.33 -2.50 3.01
C ILE A 34 -1.42 -1.50 3.73
N TYR A 35 -1.81 -0.23 3.66
CA TYR A 35 -1.29 0.87 4.47
C TYR A 35 -2.38 1.33 5.42
N VAL A 36 -1.99 1.65 6.65
CA VAL A 36 -2.91 2.07 7.71
C VAL A 36 -2.45 3.39 8.29
N THR A 37 -3.39 4.31 8.46
CA THR A 37 -3.19 5.52 9.24
C THR A 37 -4.06 5.43 10.49
N LEU A 38 -3.49 5.77 11.64
CA LEU A 38 -4.20 5.74 12.93
C LEU A 38 -4.67 7.15 13.30
N SER A 39 -5.75 7.27 14.06
CA SER A 39 -6.34 8.57 14.44
C SER A 39 -5.40 9.44 15.27
N TRP A 40 -4.53 8.81 16.05
CA TRP A 40 -3.54 9.45 16.91
C TRP A 40 -2.14 9.50 16.30
N LYS A 41 -1.96 8.98 15.07
CA LYS A 41 -0.67 8.91 14.39
C LYS A 41 -0.85 9.13 12.88
N ASP A 42 -0.46 10.31 12.41
CA ASP A 42 -0.70 10.73 11.02
C ASP A 42 0.34 10.21 10.01
N GLU A 43 0.94 9.05 10.30
CA GLU A 43 1.86 8.37 9.39
C GLU A 43 1.19 7.17 8.72
N GLU A 44 1.63 6.85 7.50
CA GLU A 44 1.25 5.60 6.84
C GLU A 44 2.10 4.43 7.35
N LEU A 45 1.43 3.43 7.92
CA LEU A 45 2.03 2.19 8.42
C LEU A 45 1.80 1.06 7.42
N LEU A 46 2.87 0.43 6.92
CA LEU A 46 2.74 -0.76 6.08
C LEU A 46 2.39 -1.98 6.93
N LEU A 47 1.36 -2.71 6.55
CA LEU A 47 0.97 -3.95 7.21
C LEU A 47 1.98 -5.07 6.90
N VAL A 48 2.55 -5.65 7.96
CA VAL A 48 3.54 -6.73 7.88
C VAL A 48 3.07 -7.98 8.62
N ASN A 49 3.62 -9.13 8.23
CA ASN A 49 3.46 -10.38 8.97
C ASN A 49 4.34 -10.41 10.23
N THR A 50 4.26 -11.50 11.00
CA THR A 50 5.05 -11.71 12.23
C THR A 50 6.56 -11.72 11.99
N LYS A 51 7.01 -12.07 10.77
CA LYS A 51 8.41 -12.01 10.32
C LYS A 51 8.81 -10.62 9.80
N LYS A 52 7.99 -9.59 10.01
CA LYS A 52 8.18 -8.20 9.53
C LYS A 52 8.27 -8.08 8.00
N GLN A 53 7.74 -9.05 7.26
CA GLN A 53 7.67 -8.96 5.81
C GLN A 53 6.35 -8.31 5.39
N PRO A 54 6.35 -7.44 4.36
CA PRO A 54 5.14 -6.87 3.79
C PRO A 54 4.11 -7.96 3.48
N ARG A 55 2.89 -7.79 3.97
CA ARG A 55 1.82 -8.74 3.64
C ARG A 55 1.27 -8.40 2.26
N VAL A 56 1.11 -9.43 1.44
CA VAL A 56 0.65 -9.32 0.06
C VAL A 56 -0.62 -10.16 -0.12
N TRP A 57 -1.63 -9.58 -0.75
CA TRP A 57 -2.82 -10.28 -1.19
C TRP A 57 -2.83 -10.39 -2.71
N SER A 58 -3.19 -11.56 -3.21
CA SER A 58 -3.21 -11.87 -4.65
C SER A 58 -4.40 -11.24 -5.40
N SER A 59 -5.48 -10.88 -4.69
CA SER A 59 -6.67 -10.25 -5.28
C SER A 59 -7.35 -9.31 -4.28
N LEU A 60 -8.11 -8.35 -4.80
CA LEU A 60 -8.93 -7.45 -3.98
C LEU A 60 -10.04 -8.20 -3.23
N ASP A 61 -10.65 -9.24 -3.79
CA ASP A 61 -11.72 -10.00 -3.12
C ASP A 61 -11.23 -10.67 -1.84
N ARG A 62 -10.05 -11.29 -1.89
CA ARG A 62 -9.41 -11.91 -0.71
C ARG A 62 -9.04 -10.87 0.33
N LEU A 63 -8.59 -9.71 -0.14
CA LEU A 63 -8.21 -8.60 0.73
C LEU A 63 -9.46 -8.02 1.43
N TYR A 64 -10.54 -7.76 0.69
CA TYR A 64 -11.81 -7.28 1.21
C TYR A 64 -12.38 -8.23 2.26
N SER A 65 -12.50 -9.52 1.92
CA SER A 65 -12.97 -10.56 2.84
C SER A 65 -12.15 -10.59 4.14
N HIS A 66 -10.83 -10.41 4.02
CA HIS A 66 -9.93 -10.37 5.16
C HIS A 66 -10.16 -9.13 6.04
N ILE A 67 -10.29 -7.94 5.44
CA ILE A 67 -10.59 -6.70 6.17
C ILE A 67 -11.92 -6.81 6.89
N GLU A 68 -12.97 -7.26 6.21
CA GLU A 68 -14.31 -7.41 6.78
C GLU A 68 -14.31 -8.36 7.98
N THR A 69 -13.63 -9.50 7.85
CA THR A 69 -13.57 -10.52 8.92
C THR A 69 -12.71 -10.10 10.10
N LYS A 70 -11.58 -9.41 9.87
CA LYS A 70 -10.55 -9.16 10.90
C LYS A 70 -10.57 -7.74 11.47
N TYR A 71 -10.98 -6.77 10.67
CA TYR A 71 -10.91 -5.35 10.99
C TYR A 71 -12.31 -4.70 10.94
N ASN A 72 -13.32 -5.41 11.45
CA ASN A 72 -14.76 -5.09 11.38
C ASN A 72 -15.19 -3.66 11.77
N ALA A 73 -14.31 -2.83 12.33
CA ALA A 73 -14.54 -1.44 12.68
C ALA A 73 -14.08 -0.43 11.59
N VAL A 74 -13.53 -0.90 10.47
CA VAL A 74 -13.08 -0.05 9.38
C VAL A 74 -14.30 0.48 8.61
N LYS A 75 -14.47 1.81 8.61
CA LYS A 75 -15.64 2.47 8.00
C LYS A 75 -15.54 2.66 6.49
N TYR A 76 -14.35 2.91 5.99
CA TYR A 76 -14.10 3.13 4.56
C TYR A 76 -12.70 2.68 4.18
N LEU A 77 -12.55 2.38 2.90
CA LEU A 77 -11.34 1.90 2.28
C LEU A 77 -11.05 2.76 1.04
N THR A 78 -9.78 3.10 0.82
CA THR A 78 -9.33 3.77 -0.41
C THR A 78 -8.43 2.84 -1.20
N VAL A 79 -8.76 2.62 -2.48
CA VAL A 79 -7.96 1.80 -3.40
C VAL A 79 -7.24 2.73 -4.36
N PHE A 80 -5.93 2.52 -4.53
CA PHE A 80 -5.09 3.26 -5.45
C PHE A 80 -4.66 2.36 -6.59
N PHE A 81 -4.66 2.91 -7.79
CA PHE A 81 -4.06 2.28 -8.96
C PHE A 81 -2.60 2.72 -9.07
N LYS A 82 -1.78 1.87 -9.70
CA LYS A 82 -0.41 2.25 -10.02
C LYS A 82 -0.48 3.41 -11.02
N ASP A 83 0.20 4.50 -10.71
CA ASP A 83 0.37 5.57 -11.67
C ASP A 83 1.19 5.02 -12.84
N THR A 84 0.59 5.01 -14.04
CA THR A 84 1.22 4.40 -15.22
C THR A 84 2.07 5.40 -15.99
N ASP A 85 2.06 6.68 -15.60
CA ASP A 85 2.73 7.76 -16.30
C ASP A 85 4.06 8.16 -15.64
N VAL A 86 5.12 7.39 -15.92
CA VAL A 86 6.46 7.95 -16.20
C VAL A 86 7.24 6.97 -17.07
N ASN A 87 7.08 7.01 -18.39
CA ASN A 87 8.23 6.94 -19.32
C ASN A 87 7.82 7.07 -20.80
N GLU A 88 8.45 8.06 -21.45
CA GLU A 88 8.97 8.08 -22.84
C GLU A 88 8.83 9.47 -23.50
N ARG A 89 9.44 10.48 -22.88
CA ARG A 89 9.98 11.65 -23.61
C ARG A 89 11.44 11.88 -23.24
N GLN A 90 12.26 10.85 -23.39
CA GLN A 90 13.62 11.06 -23.87
C GLN A 90 13.65 10.58 -25.32
N VAL A 91 13.09 11.42 -26.19
CA VAL A 91 13.37 11.34 -27.62
C VAL A 91 14.86 11.63 -27.78
N SER A 92 15.51 10.71 -28.48
CA SER A 92 16.82 10.82 -29.10
C SER A 92 17.28 12.25 -29.37
N SER A 93 18.42 12.62 -28.81
CA SER A 93 19.36 13.49 -29.51
C SER A 93 20.71 12.79 -29.51
N GLY A 94 20.81 11.80 -30.40
CA GLY A 94 22.09 11.42 -30.97
C GLY A 94 22.22 12.17 -32.28
N GLU A 95 23.18 13.09 -32.35
CA GLU A 95 23.87 13.66 -33.53
C GLU A 95 24.50 14.99 -33.07
N GLY A 96 25.79 15.28 -33.21
CA GLY A 96 26.87 14.56 -33.84
C GLY A 96 28.21 15.12 -33.37
N LYS A 97 29.21 14.24 -33.38
CA LYS A 97 30.62 14.58 -33.28
C LYS A 97 31.07 15.18 -34.61
N ALA A 98 31.65 16.38 -34.60
CA ALA A 98 32.67 16.76 -35.58
C ALA A 98 33.52 17.95 -35.10
N PRO A 99 34.78 18.04 -35.55
CA PRO A 99 35.87 18.79 -34.94
C PRO A 99 36.11 20.12 -35.65
N THR A 100 36.82 21.06 -35.02
CA THR A 100 38.17 21.58 -35.38
C THR A 100 38.52 22.69 -34.39
#